data_AF-A0AAU9L4M0-F1
#
_entry.id   AF-A0AAU9L4M0-F1
#
_cell.length_a   1.000
_cell.length_b   1.000
_cell.length_c   1.000
_cell.angle_alpha   90.00
_cell.angle_beta   90.00
_cell.angle_gamma   90.00
#
_symmetry.space_group_name_H-M   'P 1'
#
loop_
_entity.id
_entity.type
_entity.pdbx_description
1 polymer ?
#
loop_
_entity_poly.entity_id
_entity_poly.type
_entity_poly.pdbx_seq_one_letter_code
_entity_poly.pdbx_strand_id
1 'polypeptide(L)'
;MASKDETLGQTKQRHKLELRTLQADVKTFQKKAKKDRMSKKEIDIQVENMEKAVKERHDQELKAFETKTSVSEISTMQSDDNANEAVGMTKQTKAQAKAHRKREARKEQEAERRKRIEEANKTIVSERQIEADLILAQLARYGLKIKDIPSDGHCMYHAVADQIKQKSLLVADEMAGFQYLRKLTSEYMLAHPDDFLPFMALDKSVDGADDAFTSYCDRVATTAEWGGQLELRALACALRTPIEVFSAERDVLVMGDEFVGDGDENMPMLQLTYHLHYYTLGEHFNSVTPL
;
A
#
# COMPACT_ATOMS: atom_id res chain seq x y z
N MET A 1 -24.03 12.19 11.16
CA MET A 1 -24.31 13.55 11.67
C MET A 1 -23.02 14.33 11.59
N ALA A 2 -23.02 15.55 11.04
CA ALA A 2 -21.80 16.35 10.95
C ALA A 2 -21.38 16.86 12.34
N SER A 3 -20.16 16.54 12.77
CA SER A 3 -19.60 17.11 14.00
C SER A 3 -19.34 18.60 13.77
N LYS A 4 -19.77 19.47 14.70
CA LYS A 4 -19.77 20.93 14.48
C LYS A 4 -18.39 21.58 14.59
N ASP A 5 -17.38 20.82 15.03
CA ASP A 5 -16.05 21.30 15.40
C ASP A 5 -14.91 20.71 14.52
N GLU A 6 -15.23 20.21 13.31
CA GLU A 6 -14.19 19.85 12.33
C GLU A 6 -13.48 21.11 11.78
N THR A 7 -12.15 21.05 11.68
CA THR A 7 -11.35 22.04 10.95
C THR A 7 -11.40 21.79 9.43
N LEU A 8 -11.13 22.81 8.62
CA LEU A 8 -11.05 22.68 7.15
C LEU A 8 -10.06 21.60 6.67
N GLY A 9 -9.00 21.33 7.45
CA GLY A 9 -8.06 20.23 7.19
C GLY A 9 -8.70 18.86 7.43
N GLN A 10 -9.35 18.67 8.59
CA GLN A 10 -10.05 17.44 8.95
C GLN A 10 -11.21 17.15 7.98
N THR A 11 -12.00 18.14 7.59
CA THR A 11 -13.07 17.97 6.60
C THR A 11 -12.53 17.50 5.24
N LYS A 12 -11.42 18.07 4.75
CA LYS A 12 -10.76 17.60 3.51
C LYS A 12 -10.21 16.17 3.63
N GLN A 13 -9.70 15.79 4.80
CA GLN A 13 -9.25 14.43 5.07
C GLN A 13 -10.43 13.45 5.12
N ARG A 14 -11.56 13.84 5.72
CA ARG A 14 -12.83 13.10 5.69
C ARG A 14 -13.34 12.93 4.26
N HIS A 15 -13.34 13.98 3.42
CA HIS A 15 -13.74 13.88 2.01
C HIS A 15 -12.90 12.85 1.23
N LYS A 16 -11.58 12.79 1.48
CA LYS A 16 -10.67 11.79 0.88
C LYS A 16 -10.99 10.36 1.33
N LEU A 17 -11.43 10.17 2.58
CA LEU A 17 -11.88 8.88 3.09
C LEU A 17 -13.25 8.49 2.50
N GLU A 18 -14.22 9.41 2.50
CA GLU A 18 -15.55 9.20 1.90
C GLU A 18 -15.47 8.84 0.41
N LEU A 19 -14.54 9.43 -0.35
CA LEU A 19 -14.26 9.06 -1.74
C LEU A 19 -13.72 7.62 -1.89
N ARG A 20 -12.88 7.15 -0.96
CA ARG A 20 -12.42 5.75 -0.94
C ARG A 20 -13.54 4.79 -0.57
N THR A 21 -14.37 5.13 0.42
CA THR A 21 -15.56 4.35 0.80
C THR A 21 -16.55 4.27 -0.35
N LEU A 22 -16.85 5.39 -1.02
CA LEU A 22 -17.69 5.44 -2.21
C LEU A 22 -17.17 4.52 -3.33
N GLN A 23 -15.87 4.46 -3.58
CA GLN A 23 -15.29 3.55 -4.57
C GLN A 23 -15.42 2.06 -4.17
N ALA A 24 -15.43 1.74 -2.87
CA ALA A 24 -15.73 0.39 -2.39
C ALA A 24 -17.24 0.08 -2.56
N ASP A 25 -18.11 1.01 -2.19
CA ASP A 25 -19.58 0.89 -2.29
C ASP A 25 -20.05 0.78 -3.75
N VAL A 26 -19.44 1.52 -4.68
CA VAL A 26 -19.68 1.37 -6.12
C VAL A 26 -19.29 -0.03 -6.60
N LYS A 27 -18.17 -0.60 -6.13
CA LYS A 27 -17.76 -1.96 -6.50
C LYS A 27 -18.69 -3.03 -5.91
N THR A 28 -19.16 -2.88 -4.67
CA THR A 28 -20.11 -3.82 -4.06
C THR A 28 -21.49 -3.71 -4.71
N PHE A 29 -21.96 -2.49 -4.98
CA PHE A 29 -23.19 -2.22 -5.73
C PHE A 29 -23.14 -2.82 -7.15
N GLN A 30 -22.08 -2.58 -7.92
CA GLN A 30 -21.92 -3.16 -9.26
C GLN A 30 -21.91 -4.69 -9.25
N LYS A 31 -21.31 -5.33 -8.24
CA LYS A 31 -21.37 -6.81 -8.07
C LYS A 31 -22.79 -7.28 -7.78
N LYS A 32 -23.51 -6.59 -6.89
CA LYS A 32 -24.90 -6.91 -6.53
C LYS A 32 -25.87 -6.70 -7.70
N ALA A 33 -25.81 -5.55 -8.37
CA ALA A 33 -26.69 -5.23 -9.50
C ALA A 33 -26.51 -6.17 -10.70
N LYS A 34 -25.29 -6.70 -10.91
CA LYS A 34 -25.04 -7.79 -11.89
C LYS A 34 -25.69 -9.12 -11.48
N LYS A 35 -25.67 -9.47 -10.19
CA LYS A 35 -26.39 -10.65 -9.65
C LYS A 35 -27.91 -10.50 -9.81
N ASP A 36 -28.41 -9.29 -9.57
CA ASP A 36 -29.83 -8.94 -9.65
C ASP A 36 -30.31 -8.65 -11.10
N ARG A 37 -29.46 -8.91 -12.12
CA ARG A 37 -29.75 -8.75 -13.56
C ARG A 37 -30.20 -7.35 -14.01
N MET A 38 -29.78 -6.29 -13.30
CA MET A 38 -30.08 -4.92 -13.70
C MET A 38 -29.44 -4.56 -15.06
N SER A 39 -30.08 -3.65 -15.80
CA SER A 39 -29.56 -3.15 -17.06
C SER A 39 -28.26 -2.36 -16.84
N LYS A 40 -27.28 -2.51 -17.72
CA LYS A 40 -26.01 -1.75 -17.65
C LYS A 40 -26.28 -0.23 -17.54
N LYS A 41 -27.27 0.29 -18.27
CA LYS A 41 -27.64 1.71 -18.22
C LYS A 41 -28.17 2.14 -16.84
N GLU A 42 -28.90 1.28 -16.15
CA GLU A 42 -29.43 1.57 -14.80
C GLU A 42 -28.30 1.57 -13.77
N ILE A 43 -27.36 0.63 -13.89
CA ILE A 43 -26.14 0.57 -13.06
C ILE A 43 -25.31 1.84 -13.24
N ASP A 44 -25.05 2.24 -14.48
CA ASP A 44 -24.24 3.43 -14.79
C ASP A 44 -24.90 4.72 -14.24
N ILE A 45 -26.22 4.90 -14.43
CA ILE A 45 -27.00 6.01 -13.87
C ILE A 45 -26.97 6.03 -12.33
N GLN A 46 -27.08 4.87 -11.68
CA GLN A 46 -27.11 4.81 -10.22
C GLN A 46 -25.73 5.11 -9.61
N VAL A 47 -24.63 4.71 -10.28
CA VAL A 47 -23.27 5.10 -9.90
C VAL A 47 -23.05 6.61 -10.07
N GLU A 48 -23.46 7.20 -11.20
CA GLU A 48 -23.35 8.65 -11.43
C GLU A 48 -24.12 9.45 -10.36
N ASN A 49 -25.31 9.00 -9.96
CA ASN A 49 -26.08 9.62 -8.88
C ASN A 49 -25.39 9.53 -7.52
N MET A 50 -24.75 8.39 -7.19
CA MET A 50 -23.98 8.24 -5.95
C MET A 50 -22.76 9.17 -5.92
N GLU A 51 -22.01 9.26 -7.02
CA GLU A 51 -20.87 10.16 -7.15
C GLU A 51 -21.27 11.64 -7.06
N LYS A 52 -22.35 12.02 -7.74
CA LYS A 52 -22.90 13.38 -7.72
C LYS A 52 -23.38 13.78 -6.33
N ALA A 53 -24.07 12.90 -5.60
CA ALA A 53 -24.57 13.19 -4.25
C ALA A 53 -23.44 13.40 -3.23
N VAL A 54 -22.33 12.66 -3.34
CA VAL A 54 -21.15 12.88 -2.49
C VAL A 54 -20.46 14.19 -2.86
N LYS A 55 -20.27 14.46 -4.16
CA LYS A 55 -19.65 15.69 -4.66
C LYS A 55 -20.42 16.95 -4.25
N GLU A 56 -21.74 16.97 -4.41
CA GLU A 56 -22.57 18.11 -4.02
C GLU A 56 -22.50 18.38 -2.51
N ARG A 57 -22.41 17.33 -1.68
CA ARG A 57 -22.19 17.46 -0.24
C ARG A 57 -20.81 18.06 0.08
N HIS A 58 -19.75 17.55 -0.55
CA HIS A 58 -18.38 18.06 -0.35
C HIS A 58 -18.26 19.53 -0.77
N ASP A 59 -18.87 19.91 -1.91
CA ASP A 59 -18.92 21.30 -2.38
C ASP A 59 -19.73 22.22 -1.44
N GLN A 60 -20.81 21.73 -0.83
CA GLN A 60 -21.59 22.48 0.18
C GLN A 60 -20.80 22.66 1.48
N GLU A 61 -20.15 21.61 1.98
CA GLU A 61 -19.33 21.66 3.19
C GLU A 61 -18.15 22.62 3.04
N LEU A 62 -17.47 22.63 1.88
CA LEU A 62 -16.38 23.58 1.61
C LEU A 62 -16.88 25.04 1.54
N LYS A 63 -18.00 25.31 0.88
CA LYS A 63 -18.63 26.66 0.84
C LYS A 63 -19.07 27.16 2.22
N ALA A 64 -19.42 26.26 3.13
CA ALA A 64 -19.75 26.62 4.52
C ALA A 64 -18.50 27.08 5.31
N PHE A 65 -17.30 26.63 4.95
CA PHE A 65 -16.06 27.18 5.51
C PHE A 65 -15.68 28.51 4.85
N GLU A 66 -15.85 28.67 3.54
CA GLU A 66 -15.58 29.95 2.85
C GLU A 66 -16.45 31.09 3.42
N THR A 67 -17.73 30.83 3.66
CA THR A 67 -18.64 31.81 4.27
C THR A 67 -18.34 32.07 5.75
N LYS A 68 -17.94 31.07 6.54
CA LYS A 68 -17.46 31.29 7.93
C LYS A 68 -16.19 32.15 7.98
N THR A 69 -15.22 31.93 7.09
CA THR A 69 -13.99 32.75 7.01
C THR A 69 -14.34 34.22 6.71
N SER A 70 -15.27 34.46 5.80
CA SER A 70 -15.71 35.82 5.42
C SER A 70 -16.48 36.59 6.51
N VAL A 71 -16.85 35.95 7.63
CA VAL A 71 -17.49 36.61 8.78
C VAL A 71 -16.46 37.04 9.85
N SER A 72 -15.22 36.53 9.78
CA SER A 72 -14.17 36.84 10.77
C SER A 72 -13.25 37.99 10.37
N GLU A 73 -13.41 38.57 9.18
CA GLU A 73 -12.59 39.69 8.65
C GLU A 73 -13.45 40.95 8.39
N ILE A 74 -14.07 41.50 9.44
CA ILE A 74 -14.64 42.87 9.39
C ILE A 74 -14.13 43.71 10.58
N SER A 75 -12.92 44.22 10.42
CA SER A 75 -12.30 45.40 11.07
C SER A 75 -10.92 45.55 10.41
N THR A 76 -10.46 46.67 9.85
CA THR A 76 -10.92 48.09 9.76
C THR A 76 -10.36 48.67 8.42
N MET A 77 -10.66 49.85 7.87
CA MET A 77 -11.36 51.08 8.31
C MET A 77 -12.42 51.55 7.27
N GLN A 78 -12.79 52.83 7.28
CA GLN A 78 -13.61 53.56 6.30
C GLN A 78 -12.75 54.63 5.55
N SER A 79 -13.41 55.52 4.79
CA SER A 79 -12.93 56.76 4.13
C SER A 79 -12.18 56.59 2.79
N ASP A 80 -12.36 57.45 1.76
CA ASP A 80 -13.45 58.43 1.53
C ASP A 80 -13.58 58.83 0.04
N ASP A 81 -14.68 59.51 -0.28
CA ASP A 81 -14.98 60.42 -1.41
C ASP A 81 -14.54 60.13 -2.87
N ASN A 82 -15.57 59.88 -3.71
CA ASN A 82 -16.11 60.84 -4.70
C ASN A 82 -15.16 61.59 -5.68
N ALA A 83 -15.33 61.38 -7.00
CA ALA A 83 -15.53 62.45 -8.01
C ALA A 83 -15.64 61.96 -9.47
N ASN A 84 -16.84 62.16 -10.03
CA ASN A 84 -17.15 62.72 -11.37
C ASN A 84 -16.79 62.01 -12.71
N GLU A 85 -17.54 62.41 -13.74
CA GLU A 85 -17.61 61.81 -15.09
C GLU A 85 -16.55 62.33 -16.08
N ALA A 86 -16.11 61.49 -17.04
CA ALA A 86 -15.85 61.89 -18.43
C ALA A 86 -15.60 60.70 -19.41
N VAL A 87 -16.46 60.59 -20.42
CA VAL A 87 -16.19 60.33 -21.86
C VAL A 87 -15.13 59.29 -22.32
N GLY A 88 -15.60 58.28 -23.06
CA GLY A 88 -15.06 57.89 -24.39
C GLY A 88 -13.84 56.94 -24.50
N MET A 89 -13.99 55.86 -25.28
CA MET A 89 -12.95 54.87 -25.69
C MET A 89 -12.22 54.13 -24.53
N THR A 90 -11.93 52.82 -24.54
CA THR A 90 -12.06 51.75 -25.55
C THR A 90 -12.42 50.46 -24.77
N LYS A 91 -13.63 49.90 -24.92
CA LYS A 91 -14.09 48.79 -24.06
C LYS A 91 -13.35 47.45 -24.28
N GLN A 92 -12.75 47.23 -25.45
CA GLN A 92 -12.08 45.96 -25.78
C GLN A 92 -10.71 45.77 -25.08
N THR A 93 -9.89 46.81 -24.99
CA THR A 93 -8.54 46.71 -24.39
C THR A 93 -8.58 46.49 -22.87
N LYS A 94 -9.49 47.18 -22.16
CA LYS A 94 -9.71 46.96 -20.71
C LYS A 94 -10.19 45.54 -20.39
N ALA A 95 -10.98 44.91 -21.28
CA ALA A 95 -11.44 43.53 -21.12
C ALA A 95 -10.29 42.52 -21.29
N GLN A 96 -9.44 42.69 -22.31
CA GLN A 96 -8.26 41.86 -22.54
C GLN A 96 -7.26 41.96 -21.38
N ALA A 97 -6.98 43.17 -20.89
CA ALA A 97 -6.11 43.37 -19.71
C ALA A 97 -6.66 42.67 -18.45
N LYS A 98 -7.99 42.77 -18.19
CA LYS A 98 -8.63 42.08 -17.06
C LYS A 98 -8.60 40.56 -17.19
N ALA A 99 -8.73 40.02 -18.41
CA ALA A 99 -8.61 38.59 -18.68
C ALA A 99 -7.17 38.07 -18.50
N HIS A 100 -6.16 38.83 -18.97
CA HIS A 100 -4.75 38.51 -18.75
C HIS A 100 -4.42 38.47 -17.25
N ARG A 101 -4.79 39.53 -16.51
CA ARG A 101 -4.55 39.62 -15.06
C ARG A 101 -5.23 38.49 -14.27
N LYS A 102 -6.42 38.03 -14.70
CA LYS A 102 -7.10 36.86 -14.10
C LYS A 102 -6.40 35.52 -14.44
N ARG A 103 -5.77 35.40 -15.61
CA ARG A 103 -5.01 34.20 -16.01
C ARG A 103 -3.69 34.10 -15.26
N GLU A 104 -2.98 35.22 -15.12
CA GLU A 104 -1.75 35.35 -14.33
C GLU A 104 -2.03 34.99 -12.86
N ALA A 105 -3.02 35.62 -12.23
CA ALA A 105 -3.40 35.34 -10.84
C ALA A 105 -3.79 33.86 -10.61
N ARG A 106 -4.44 33.21 -11.59
CA ARG A 106 -4.76 31.77 -11.51
C ARG A 106 -3.51 30.90 -11.61
N LYS A 107 -2.58 31.25 -12.51
CA LYS A 107 -1.29 30.55 -12.69
C LYS A 107 -0.41 30.69 -11.44
N GLU A 108 -0.44 31.86 -10.82
CA GLU A 108 0.28 32.15 -9.57
C GLU A 108 -0.32 31.39 -8.38
N GLN A 109 -1.64 31.40 -8.20
CA GLN A 109 -2.33 30.55 -7.22
C GLN A 109 -2.08 29.05 -7.45
N GLU A 110 -1.99 28.59 -8.70
CA GLU A 110 -1.70 27.19 -9.02
C GLU A 110 -0.23 26.82 -8.74
N ALA A 111 0.70 27.74 -8.99
CA ALA A 111 2.10 27.59 -8.61
C ALA A 111 2.30 27.61 -7.09
N GLU A 112 1.62 28.50 -6.37
CA GLU A 112 1.62 28.57 -4.91
C GLU A 112 0.98 27.32 -4.30
N ARG A 113 -0.12 26.83 -4.88
CA ARG A 113 -0.75 25.55 -4.49
C ARG A 113 0.17 24.36 -4.73
N ARG A 114 0.92 24.32 -5.85
CA ARG A 114 1.95 23.28 -6.09
C ARG A 114 3.06 23.38 -5.05
N LYS A 115 3.61 24.56 -4.78
CA LYS A 115 4.64 24.78 -3.74
C LYS A 115 4.16 24.31 -2.37
N ARG A 116 2.94 24.68 -1.95
CA ARG A 116 2.36 24.29 -0.66
C ARG A 116 2.10 22.79 -0.54
N ILE A 117 1.73 22.12 -1.65
CA ILE A 117 1.63 20.64 -1.70
C ILE A 117 3.02 20.00 -1.61
N GLU A 118 4.02 20.56 -2.28
CA GLU A 118 5.39 20.06 -2.29
C GLU A 118 6.10 20.25 -0.93
N GLU A 119 5.87 21.38 -0.26
CA GLU A 119 6.30 21.62 1.13
C GLU A 119 5.58 20.71 2.12
N ALA A 120 4.26 20.49 1.97
CA ALA A 120 3.55 19.52 2.80
C ALA A 120 4.07 18.09 2.59
N ASN A 121 4.35 17.69 1.35
CA ASN A 121 4.91 16.37 1.03
C ASN A 121 6.34 16.19 1.57
N LYS A 122 7.16 17.24 1.64
CA LYS A 122 8.50 17.18 2.26
C LYS A 122 8.45 16.88 3.76
N THR A 123 7.35 17.23 4.44
CA THR A 123 7.15 16.96 5.87
C THR A 123 6.57 15.58 6.14
N ILE A 124 5.95 14.95 5.14
CA ILE A 124 5.42 13.58 5.25
C ILE A 124 6.56 12.61 4.90
N VAL A 125 7.31 12.19 5.93
CA VAL A 125 8.26 11.08 5.78
C VAL A 125 7.46 9.82 5.44
N SER A 126 7.78 9.18 4.33
CA SER A 126 7.06 7.99 3.87
C SER A 126 7.45 6.78 4.73
N GLU A 127 6.47 6.08 5.31
CA GLU A 127 6.68 4.83 6.07
C GLU A 127 7.54 3.83 5.29
N ARG A 128 7.27 3.68 3.99
CA ARG A 128 8.09 2.92 3.03
C ARG A 128 9.58 3.30 3.03
N GLN A 129 9.88 4.60 3.11
CA GLN A 129 11.26 5.07 3.08
C GLN A 129 11.95 4.80 4.42
N ILE A 130 11.25 5.03 5.54
CA ILE A 130 11.75 4.71 6.88
C ILE A 130 12.07 3.22 6.99
N GLU A 131 11.14 2.37 6.56
CA GLU A 131 11.29 0.92 6.54
C GLU A 131 12.48 0.47 5.68
N ALA A 132 12.57 0.95 4.44
CA ALA A 132 13.67 0.64 3.54
C ALA A 132 15.03 1.13 4.08
N ASP A 133 15.09 2.34 4.64
CA ASP A 133 16.32 2.91 5.20
C ASP A 133 16.80 2.12 6.43
N LEU A 134 15.89 1.68 7.30
CA LEU A 134 16.21 0.83 8.45
C LEU A 134 16.75 -0.55 8.03
N ILE A 135 16.10 -1.19 7.05
CA ILE A 135 16.55 -2.49 6.51
C ILE A 135 17.90 -2.34 5.80
N LEU A 136 18.10 -1.29 5.00
CA LEU A 136 19.38 -1.01 4.35
C LEU A 136 20.50 -0.74 5.36
N ALA A 137 20.20 -0.06 6.47
CA ALA A 137 21.16 0.17 7.55
C ALA A 137 21.56 -1.14 8.27
N GLN A 138 20.65 -2.11 8.39
CA GLN A 138 20.99 -3.46 8.87
C GLN A 138 21.87 -4.19 7.85
N LEU A 139 21.43 -4.31 6.58
CA LEU A 139 22.14 -5.03 5.52
C LEU A 139 23.55 -4.49 5.24
N ALA A 140 23.75 -3.18 5.37
CA ALA A 140 25.06 -2.55 5.19
C ALA A 140 26.14 -3.12 6.14
N ARG A 141 25.75 -3.60 7.33
CA ARG A 141 26.66 -4.24 8.30
C ARG A 141 27.18 -5.59 7.83
N TYR A 142 26.47 -6.24 6.91
CA TYR A 142 26.78 -7.54 6.32
C TYR A 142 27.34 -7.41 4.89
N GLY A 143 27.51 -6.19 4.36
CA GLY A 143 27.91 -5.97 2.97
C GLY A 143 26.85 -6.40 1.95
N LEU A 144 25.57 -6.31 2.31
CA LEU A 144 24.44 -6.74 1.49
C LEU A 144 23.61 -5.54 1.00
N LYS A 145 22.84 -5.75 -0.08
CA LYS A 145 21.80 -4.83 -0.57
C LYS A 145 20.52 -5.58 -0.94
N ILE A 146 19.40 -4.86 -0.91
CA ILE A 146 18.10 -5.37 -1.37
C ILE A 146 18.16 -5.66 -2.87
N LYS A 147 17.56 -6.77 -3.29
CA LYS A 147 17.29 -7.11 -4.68
C LYS A 147 15.79 -7.28 -4.86
N ASP A 148 15.19 -6.38 -5.63
CA ASP A 148 13.75 -6.36 -5.88
C ASP A 148 13.25 -7.65 -6.53
N ILE A 149 12.16 -8.17 -5.99
CA ILE A 149 11.40 -9.33 -6.44
C ILE A 149 10.00 -8.85 -6.89
N PRO A 150 9.39 -9.44 -7.92
CA PRO A 150 8.05 -9.06 -8.38
C PRO A 150 7.02 -9.03 -7.24
N SER A 151 6.22 -7.97 -7.18
CA SER A 151 5.20 -7.74 -6.15
C SER A 151 3.93 -8.54 -6.44
N ASP A 152 4.04 -9.86 -6.40
CA ASP A 152 2.94 -10.81 -6.56
C ASP A 152 2.81 -11.74 -5.34
N GLY A 153 1.79 -12.60 -5.35
CA GLY A 153 1.52 -13.55 -4.28
C GLY A 153 2.54 -14.68 -4.14
N HIS A 154 3.56 -14.73 -4.99
CA HIS A 154 4.66 -15.70 -4.92
C HIS A 154 5.98 -15.05 -4.47
N CYS A 155 6.01 -13.76 -4.12
CA CYS A 155 7.22 -13.00 -3.76
C CYS A 155 8.18 -13.73 -2.79
N MET A 156 7.67 -14.30 -1.69
CA MET A 156 8.48 -15.10 -0.74
C MET A 156 9.21 -16.26 -1.42
N TYR A 157 8.49 -17.05 -2.23
CA TYR A 157 9.04 -18.19 -2.97
C TYR A 157 9.98 -17.76 -4.09
N HIS A 158 9.71 -16.62 -4.74
CA HIS A 158 10.63 -16.03 -5.71
C HIS A 158 11.93 -15.56 -5.06
N ALA A 159 11.87 -14.96 -3.87
CA ALA A 159 13.04 -14.52 -3.12
C ALA A 159 13.89 -15.71 -2.66
N VAL A 160 13.27 -16.79 -2.16
CA VAL A 160 13.96 -18.04 -1.79
C VAL A 160 14.59 -18.72 -3.01
N ALA A 161 13.86 -18.88 -4.12
CA ALA A 161 14.40 -19.46 -5.36
C ALA A 161 15.59 -18.65 -5.91
N ASP A 162 15.54 -17.32 -5.79
CA ASP A 162 16.62 -16.44 -6.19
C ASP A 162 17.86 -16.57 -5.27
N GLN A 163 17.67 -16.72 -3.95
CA GLN A 163 18.77 -17.00 -3.02
C GLN A 163 19.45 -18.35 -3.29
N ILE A 164 18.66 -19.41 -3.51
CA ILE A 164 19.14 -20.75 -3.88
C ILE A 164 20.02 -20.67 -5.13
N LYS A 165 19.55 -19.95 -6.16
CA LYS A 165 20.28 -19.74 -7.41
C LYS A 165 21.55 -18.90 -7.22
N GLN A 166 21.50 -17.84 -6.40
CA GLN A 166 22.68 -17.01 -6.12
C GLN A 166 23.79 -17.79 -5.40
N LYS A 167 23.41 -18.70 -4.49
CA LYS A 167 24.34 -19.49 -3.68
C LYS A 167 24.70 -20.84 -4.32
N SER A 168 24.22 -21.10 -5.55
CA SER A 168 24.48 -22.33 -6.33
C SER A 168 24.15 -23.62 -5.57
N LEU A 169 23.07 -23.62 -4.80
CA LEU A 169 22.70 -24.78 -3.97
C LEU A 169 22.14 -25.92 -4.84
N LEU A 170 22.66 -27.13 -4.61
CA LEU A 170 22.17 -28.34 -5.24
C LEU A 170 20.85 -28.76 -4.57
N VAL A 171 19.74 -28.26 -5.13
CA VAL A 171 18.40 -28.77 -4.84
C VAL A 171 18.16 -30.02 -5.68
N ALA A 172 17.32 -30.95 -5.20
CA ALA A 172 17.01 -32.20 -5.92
C ALA A 172 16.40 -32.00 -7.33
N ASP A 173 15.91 -30.79 -7.61
CA ASP A 173 15.54 -30.30 -8.94
C ASP A 173 16.42 -29.09 -9.27
N GLU A 174 17.39 -29.24 -10.20
CA GLU A 174 18.28 -28.15 -10.64
C GLU A 174 17.52 -26.99 -11.32
N MET A 175 16.24 -27.19 -11.67
CA MET A 175 15.36 -26.16 -12.21
C MET A 175 14.33 -25.65 -11.18
N ALA A 176 14.61 -25.78 -9.87
CA ALA A 176 13.75 -25.36 -8.76
C ALA A 176 13.23 -23.90 -8.87
N GLY A 177 12.04 -23.77 -9.46
CA GLY A 177 11.26 -22.53 -9.47
C GLY A 177 10.37 -22.38 -8.23
N PHE A 178 9.72 -21.22 -8.10
CA PHE A 178 8.77 -20.94 -7.01
C PHE A 178 7.66 -22.00 -6.86
N GLN A 179 7.25 -22.65 -7.97
CA GLN A 179 6.26 -23.73 -7.99
C GLN A 179 6.76 -25.01 -7.32
N TYR A 180 8.03 -25.36 -7.49
CA TYR A 180 8.65 -26.49 -6.81
C TYR A 180 8.71 -26.21 -5.30
N LEU A 181 9.17 -25.01 -4.91
CA LEU A 181 9.25 -24.61 -3.50
C LEU A 181 7.88 -24.63 -2.81
N ARG A 182 6.81 -24.19 -3.48
CA ARG A 182 5.43 -24.28 -2.96
C ARG A 182 4.99 -25.72 -2.67
N LYS A 183 5.27 -26.65 -3.59
CA LYS A 183 4.99 -28.07 -3.37
C LYS A 183 5.82 -28.64 -2.23
N LEU A 184 7.12 -28.40 -2.23
CA LEU A 184 8.04 -28.85 -1.18
C LEU A 184 7.61 -28.36 0.21
N THR A 185 7.13 -27.11 0.31
CA THR A 185 6.57 -26.53 1.55
C THR A 185 5.36 -27.32 2.03
N SER A 186 4.38 -27.52 1.14
CA SER A 186 3.15 -28.26 1.42
C SER A 186 3.42 -29.72 1.80
N GLU A 187 4.27 -30.41 1.03
CA GLU A 187 4.69 -31.79 1.29
C GLU A 187 5.40 -31.91 2.66
N TYR A 188 6.25 -30.94 3.02
CA TYR A 188 6.92 -30.92 4.32
C TYR A 188 5.92 -30.68 5.48
N MET A 189 5.00 -29.73 5.34
CA MET A 189 3.96 -29.46 6.35
C MET A 189 3.05 -30.67 6.55
N LEU A 190 2.58 -31.31 5.48
CA LEU A 190 1.76 -32.52 5.53
C LEU A 190 2.49 -33.71 6.19
N ALA A 191 3.81 -33.78 6.09
CA ALA A 191 4.62 -34.81 6.73
C ALA A 191 4.89 -34.55 8.23
N HIS A 192 4.72 -33.32 8.73
CA HIS A 192 5.03 -32.91 10.10
C HIS A 192 3.91 -32.07 10.74
N PRO A 193 2.64 -32.54 10.74
CA PRO A 193 1.49 -31.71 11.12
C PRO A 193 1.59 -31.14 12.55
N ASP A 194 2.14 -31.90 13.49
CA ASP A 194 2.27 -31.50 14.91
C ASP A 194 3.14 -30.23 15.10
N ASP A 195 4.08 -29.96 14.19
CA ASP A 195 4.96 -28.78 14.24
C ASP A 195 4.26 -27.49 13.77
N PHE A 196 3.16 -27.61 13.00
CA PHE A 196 2.48 -26.47 12.37
C PHE A 196 1.07 -26.23 12.92
N LEU A 197 0.29 -27.29 13.17
CA LEU A 197 -1.09 -27.23 13.67
C LEU A 197 -1.28 -26.29 14.89
N PRO A 198 -0.40 -26.27 15.92
CA PRO A 198 -0.58 -25.39 17.08
C PRO A 198 -0.51 -23.89 16.78
N PHE A 199 0.11 -23.52 15.66
CA PHE A 199 0.33 -22.12 15.26
C PHE A 199 -0.63 -21.65 14.16
N MET A 200 -1.46 -22.55 13.62
CA MET A 200 -2.37 -22.23 12.52
C MET A 200 -3.73 -21.75 13.00
N ALA A 201 -4.15 -20.60 12.47
CA ALA A 201 -5.51 -20.08 12.63
C ALA A 201 -6.48 -20.84 11.71
N LEU A 202 -6.70 -22.13 11.98
CA LEU A 202 -7.63 -22.96 11.21
C LEU A 202 -9.06 -22.40 11.25
N ASP A 203 -9.71 -22.40 10.09
CA ASP A 203 -11.10 -21.95 9.96
C ASP A 203 -12.04 -22.96 10.63
N LYS A 204 -12.73 -22.49 11.68
CA LYS A 204 -13.66 -23.29 12.48
C LYS A 204 -14.96 -23.66 11.74
N SER A 205 -15.14 -23.21 10.51
CA SER A 205 -16.27 -23.58 9.64
C SER A 205 -16.01 -24.83 8.81
N VAL A 206 -14.78 -25.37 8.82
CA VAL A 206 -14.45 -26.67 8.21
C VAL A 206 -14.61 -27.76 9.26
N ASP A 207 -15.29 -28.86 8.90
CA ASP A 207 -15.45 -30.01 9.79
C ASP A 207 -14.13 -30.76 9.94
N GLY A 208 -13.45 -30.58 11.07
CA GLY A 208 -12.19 -31.28 11.41
C GLY A 208 -10.92 -30.45 11.17
N ALA A 209 -10.01 -30.48 12.14
CA ALA A 209 -8.75 -29.74 12.05
C ALA A 209 -7.83 -30.30 10.94
N ASP A 210 -7.82 -31.62 10.76
CA ASP A 210 -6.96 -32.31 9.79
C ASP A 210 -7.37 -32.02 8.34
N ASP A 211 -8.67 -31.93 8.07
CA ASP A 211 -9.21 -31.55 6.74
C ASP A 211 -8.94 -30.06 6.45
N ALA A 212 -9.08 -29.19 7.46
CA ALA A 212 -8.72 -27.77 7.35
C ALA A 212 -7.22 -27.57 7.08
N PHE A 213 -6.36 -28.35 7.74
CA PHE A 213 -4.91 -28.35 7.54
C PHE A 213 -4.50 -28.89 6.17
N THR A 214 -5.12 -29.99 5.73
CA THR A 214 -4.88 -30.55 4.39
C THR A 214 -5.30 -29.57 3.31
N SER A 215 -6.45 -28.90 3.47
CA SER A 215 -6.90 -27.83 2.57
C SER A 215 -5.96 -26.62 2.56
N TYR A 216 -5.39 -26.25 3.72
CA TYR A 216 -4.37 -25.20 3.78
C TYR A 216 -3.12 -25.57 2.96
N CYS A 217 -2.59 -26.77 3.18
CA CYS A 217 -1.40 -27.24 2.48
C CYS A 217 -1.63 -27.33 0.96
N ASP A 218 -2.82 -27.75 0.50
CA ASP A 218 -3.18 -27.73 -0.92
C ASP A 218 -3.17 -26.30 -1.50
N ARG A 219 -3.71 -25.31 -0.77
CA ARG A 219 -3.66 -23.90 -1.22
C ARG A 219 -2.23 -23.35 -1.26
N VAL A 220 -1.39 -23.68 -0.28
CA VAL A 220 0.04 -23.35 -0.27
C VAL A 220 0.74 -23.88 -1.53
N ALA A 221 0.48 -25.14 -1.90
CA ALA A 221 1.05 -25.77 -3.09
C ALA A 221 0.55 -25.17 -4.42
N THR A 222 -0.75 -24.89 -4.53
CA THR A 222 -1.43 -24.68 -5.84
C THR A 222 -1.76 -23.23 -6.16
N THR A 223 -1.76 -22.32 -5.19
CA THR A 223 -2.27 -20.95 -5.37
C THR A 223 -1.19 -19.87 -5.27
N ALA A 224 -1.63 -18.60 -5.33
CA ALA A 224 -0.82 -17.41 -5.03
C ALA A 224 -1.13 -16.84 -3.62
N GLU A 225 -1.65 -17.65 -2.70
CA GLU A 225 -1.81 -17.26 -1.29
C GLU A 225 -0.43 -16.95 -0.68
N TRP A 226 -0.31 -15.83 0.03
CA TRP A 226 0.96 -15.30 0.52
C TRP A 226 1.57 -16.27 1.53
N GLY A 227 2.88 -16.53 1.42
CA GLY A 227 3.62 -17.28 2.42
C GLY A 227 4.13 -16.36 3.52
N GLY A 228 4.20 -16.87 4.74
CA GLY A 228 4.71 -16.17 5.92
C GLY A 228 5.64 -17.05 6.75
N GLN A 229 5.56 -16.88 8.07
CA GLN A 229 6.52 -17.50 8.99
C GLN A 229 6.49 -19.04 8.99
N LEU A 230 5.32 -19.66 8.83
CA LEU A 230 5.18 -21.12 8.83
C LEU A 230 5.79 -21.73 7.55
N GLU A 231 5.57 -21.10 6.40
CA GLU A 231 6.09 -21.55 5.11
C GLU A 231 7.62 -21.39 5.04
N LEU A 232 8.16 -20.29 5.59
CA LEU A 232 9.60 -20.12 5.75
C LEU A 232 10.23 -21.17 6.67
N ARG A 233 9.57 -21.50 7.79
CA ARG A 233 10.00 -22.58 8.69
C ARG A 233 10.00 -23.93 7.98
N ALA A 234 8.92 -24.26 7.27
CA ALA A 234 8.81 -25.49 6.49
C ALA A 234 9.88 -25.56 5.38
N LEU A 235 10.13 -24.47 4.65
CA LEU A 235 11.19 -24.39 3.64
C LEU A 235 12.58 -24.58 4.23
N ALA A 236 12.90 -23.92 5.35
CA ALA A 236 14.20 -24.05 6.01
C ALA A 236 14.47 -25.51 6.40
N CYS A 237 13.46 -26.20 6.94
CA CYS A 237 13.56 -27.61 7.30
C CYS A 237 13.61 -28.56 6.09
N ALA A 238 12.78 -28.34 5.07
CA ALA A 238 12.74 -29.17 3.87
C ALA A 238 14.02 -29.06 3.02
N LEU A 239 14.59 -27.85 2.93
CA LEU A 239 15.87 -27.59 2.28
C LEU A 239 17.08 -27.88 3.18
N ARG A 240 16.87 -28.16 4.48
CA ARG A 240 17.91 -28.25 5.52
C ARG A 240 18.91 -27.09 5.46
N THR A 241 18.40 -25.89 5.19
CA THR A 241 19.17 -24.69 4.89
C THR A 241 18.60 -23.53 5.71
N PRO A 242 19.40 -22.84 6.55
CA PRO A 242 18.90 -21.74 7.36
C PRO A 242 18.39 -20.57 6.50
N ILE A 243 17.36 -19.87 6.98
CA ILE A 243 16.79 -18.68 6.33
C ILE A 243 16.80 -17.51 7.32
N GLU A 244 17.54 -16.45 6.98
CA GLU A 244 17.53 -15.15 7.64
C GLU A 244 16.48 -14.23 7.02
N VAL A 245 15.73 -13.52 7.86
CA VAL A 245 14.79 -12.46 7.47
C VAL A 245 15.13 -11.16 8.19
N PHE A 246 15.62 -10.19 7.44
CA PHE A 246 15.83 -8.82 7.89
C PHE A 246 14.52 -8.02 7.81
N SER A 247 14.23 -7.20 8.82
CA SER A 247 13.01 -6.35 8.86
C SER A 247 13.28 -5.05 9.62
N ALA A 248 12.49 -4.00 9.37
CA ALA A 248 12.80 -2.66 9.89
C ALA A 248 12.72 -2.52 11.42
N GLU A 249 11.76 -3.20 12.07
CA GLU A 249 11.42 -2.99 13.49
C GLU A 249 11.85 -4.14 14.42
N ARG A 250 12.31 -5.27 13.87
CA ARG A 250 12.64 -6.48 14.64
C ARG A 250 14.08 -6.91 14.37
N ASP A 251 14.66 -7.59 15.34
CA ASP A 251 15.92 -8.31 15.16
C ASP A 251 15.81 -9.33 14.01
N VAL A 252 16.96 -9.71 13.45
CA VAL A 252 17.04 -10.66 12.33
C VAL A 252 16.45 -11.99 12.77
N LEU A 253 15.42 -12.45 12.06
CA LEU A 253 14.73 -13.70 12.35
C LEU A 253 15.42 -14.83 11.59
N VAL A 254 15.93 -15.84 12.32
CA VAL A 254 16.58 -17.02 11.74
C VAL A 254 15.64 -18.22 11.86
N MET A 255 15.40 -18.90 10.74
CA MET A 255 14.70 -20.19 10.66
C MET A 255 15.69 -21.29 10.29
N GLY A 256 15.62 -22.45 10.95
CA GLY A 256 16.52 -23.56 10.64
C GLY A 256 17.93 -23.37 11.20
N ASP A 257 18.08 -22.60 12.28
CA ASP A 257 19.36 -22.41 12.98
C ASP A 257 19.95 -23.75 13.45
N GLU A 258 19.08 -24.73 13.75
CA GLU A 258 19.44 -26.12 14.06
C GLU A 258 20.16 -26.89 12.92
N PHE A 259 20.24 -26.32 11.72
CA PHE A 259 21.01 -26.89 10.61
C PHE A 259 22.44 -26.34 10.55
N VAL A 260 22.73 -25.19 11.17
CA VAL A 260 24.10 -24.67 11.31
C VAL A 260 24.87 -25.63 12.22
N GLY A 261 25.78 -26.41 11.64
CA GLY A 261 26.63 -27.31 12.41
C GLY A 261 27.62 -26.53 13.28
N ASP A 262 27.91 -27.03 14.49
CA ASP A 262 28.94 -26.47 15.38
C ASP A 262 30.28 -26.31 14.63
N GLY A 263 30.61 -25.08 14.25
CA GLY A 263 31.84 -24.72 13.56
C GLY A 263 31.81 -24.69 12.02
N ASP A 264 30.66 -24.88 11.36
CA ASP A 264 30.54 -24.74 9.90
C ASP A 264 30.10 -23.32 9.48
N GLU A 265 31.00 -22.34 9.67
CA GLU A 265 30.82 -20.95 9.21
C GLU A 265 30.63 -20.81 7.69
N ASN A 266 30.88 -21.88 6.91
CA ASN A 266 30.72 -21.91 5.47
C ASN A 266 29.35 -22.45 5.01
N MET A 267 28.45 -22.84 5.93
CA MET A 267 27.10 -23.26 5.54
C MET A 267 26.38 -22.10 4.80
N PRO A 268 25.84 -22.34 3.59
CA PRO A 268 25.12 -21.31 2.87
C PRO A 268 23.75 -21.04 3.50
N MET A 269 23.57 -19.87 4.09
CA MET A 269 22.30 -19.39 4.62
C MET A 269 21.54 -18.55 3.59
N LEU A 270 20.24 -18.77 3.40
CA LEU A 270 19.39 -17.97 2.50
C LEU A 270 19.00 -16.66 3.21
N GLN A 271 19.07 -15.53 2.52
CA GLN A 271 18.88 -14.22 3.15
C GLN A 271 17.80 -13.41 2.43
N LEU A 272 16.79 -12.99 3.19
CA LEU A 272 15.58 -12.32 2.70
C LEU A 272 15.36 -11.01 3.45
N THR A 273 14.61 -10.09 2.84
CA THR A 273 14.08 -8.91 3.53
C THR A 273 12.57 -8.94 3.52
N TYR A 274 11.95 -8.71 4.68
CA TYR A 274 10.52 -8.56 4.86
C TYR A 274 10.17 -7.08 5.03
N HIS A 275 9.15 -6.65 4.29
CA HIS A 275 8.68 -5.27 4.28
C HIS A 275 7.15 -5.25 4.42
N LEU A 276 6.61 -4.34 5.24
CA LEU A 276 5.17 -4.17 5.44
C LEU A 276 4.60 -2.98 4.63
N HIS A 277 5.44 -1.99 4.32
CA HIS A 277 5.06 -0.72 3.67
C HIS A 277 5.70 -0.52 2.29
N TYR A 278 6.58 -1.43 1.84
CA TYR A 278 7.29 -1.32 0.57
C TYR A 278 6.39 -1.30 -0.68
N TYR A 279 5.19 -1.88 -0.59
CA TYR A 279 4.15 -1.74 -1.62
C TYR A 279 2.79 -1.39 -1.02
N THR A 280 1.93 -0.77 -1.81
CA THR A 280 0.56 -0.39 -1.39
C THR A 280 -0.38 -1.57 -1.11
N LEU A 281 0.07 -2.79 -1.39
CA LEU A 281 -0.66 -4.03 -1.13
C LEU A 281 -0.40 -4.57 0.28
N GLY A 282 0.63 -4.09 0.97
CA GLY A 282 1.06 -4.58 2.29
C GLY A 282 2.38 -5.35 2.19
N GLU A 283 2.40 -6.50 2.88
CA GLU A 283 3.56 -7.36 3.08
C GLU A 283 4.23 -7.80 1.77
N HIS A 284 5.57 -7.82 1.76
CA HIS A 284 6.36 -8.23 0.60
C HIS A 284 7.73 -8.76 1.02
N PHE A 285 8.20 -9.80 0.33
CA PHE A 285 9.54 -10.35 0.50
C PHE A 285 10.43 -10.03 -0.71
N ASN A 286 11.61 -9.48 -0.43
CA ASN A 286 12.68 -9.26 -1.41
C ASN A 286 13.88 -10.17 -1.10
N SER A 287 14.61 -10.52 -2.15
CA SER A 287 15.91 -11.21 -2.06
C SER A 287 16.98 -10.20 -1.63
N VAL A 288 18.15 -10.68 -1.19
CA VAL A 288 19.35 -9.84 -1.02
C VAL A 288 20.44 -10.26 -1.99
N THR A 289 21.46 -9.44 -2.15
CA THR A 289 22.66 -9.79 -2.92
C THR A 289 23.86 -9.00 -2.38
N PRO A 290 25.12 -9.44 -2.57
CA PRO A 290 26.29 -8.66 -2.17
C PRO A 290 26.30 -7.24 -2.75
N LEU A 291 26.80 -6.28 -1.96
CA LEU A 291 26.83 -4.85 -2.27
C LEU A 291 27.61 -4.51 -3.56
#